data_AF-A0A377C7I4-F1
#
_entry.id   AF-A0A377C7I4-F1
#
_cell.length_a   1.000
_cell.length_b   1.000
_cell.length_c   1.000
_cell.angle_alpha   90.00
_cell.angle_beta   90.00
_cell.angle_gamma   90.00
#
_symmetry.space_group_name_H-M   'P 1'
#
loop_
_entity.id
_entity.type
_entity.pdbx_description
1 polymer ?
#
loop_
_entity_poly.entity_id
_entity_poly.type
_entity_poly.pdbx_seq_one_letter_code
_entity_poly.pdbx_strand_id
1 'polypeptide(L)' 'MTKEAQSALRPVINLTGTVLHTNLGRALQAEAAVEAVAQAMRSPVTLEYDLDDAGRGHRDRALAAVAVPHYGGGRCLYR' A
#
# COMPACT_ATOMS: atom_id res chain seq x y z
N MET A 1 -19.26 32.83 -8.99
CA MET A 1 -17.94 32.23 -8.74
C MET A 1 -18.14 30.75 -8.52
N THR A 2 -17.85 29.93 -9.53
CA THR A 2 -17.94 28.47 -9.48
C THR A 2 -16.89 27.94 -8.51
N LYS A 3 -17.34 27.26 -7.46
CA LYS A 3 -16.46 26.59 -6.49
C LYS A 3 -15.85 25.40 -7.22
N GLU A 4 -14.62 25.56 -7.71
CA GLU A 4 -13.77 24.46 -8.20
C GLU A 4 -13.92 23.24 -7.28
N ALA A 5 -13.99 22.04 -7.86
CA ALA A 5 -14.21 20.80 -7.14
C ALA A 5 -13.00 20.47 -6.24
N GLN A 6 -12.95 21.08 -5.06
CA GLN A 6 -11.98 20.72 -4.03
C GLN A 6 -12.23 19.29 -3.57
N SER A 7 -11.16 18.50 -3.51
CA SER A 7 -11.18 17.17 -2.90
C SER A 7 -11.82 17.22 -1.51
N ALA A 8 -12.70 16.27 -1.22
CA ALA A 8 -13.32 16.14 0.10
C ALA A 8 -12.29 15.82 1.20
N LEU A 9 -11.10 15.35 0.82
CA LEU A 9 -10.01 15.00 1.73
C LEU A 9 -8.96 16.11 1.74
N ARG A 10 -8.64 16.61 2.94
CA ARG A 10 -7.65 17.67 3.16
C ARG A 10 -6.68 17.28 4.28
N PRO A 11 -5.38 17.62 4.16
CA PRO A 11 -4.44 17.45 5.26
C PRO A 11 -4.86 18.24 6.51
N VAL A 12 -4.55 17.71 7.69
CA VAL A 12 -4.84 18.32 8.99
C VAL A 12 -3.62 18.23 9.91
N ILE A 13 -3.50 19.16 10.85
CA ILE A 13 -2.52 19.07 11.94
C ILE A 13 -3.20 18.38 13.12
N ASN A 14 -2.63 17.26 13.57
CA ASN A 14 -3.14 16.52 14.72
C ASN A 14 -2.66 17.15 16.03
N LEU A 15 -3.56 17.76 16.80
CA LEU A 15 -3.29 18.36 18.11
C LEU A 15 -3.88 17.57 19.29
N THR A 16 -4.38 16.36 19.04
CA THR A 16 -5.05 15.53 20.06
C THR A 16 -4.07 14.76 20.96
N GLY A 17 -2.80 14.67 20.56
CA GLY A 17 -1.81 13.79 21.20
C GLY A 17 -1.97 12.29 20.89
N THR A 18 -3.00 11.89 20.14
CA THR A 18 -3.22 10.48 19.76
C THR A 18 -2.43 10.14 18.49
N VAL A 19 -1.51 9.18 18.57
CA VAL A 19 -0.67 8.75 17.43
C VAL A 19 -1.49 7.98 16.39
N LEU A 20 -2.13 6.86 16.78
CA LEU A 20 -2.99 6.06 15.90
C LEU A 20 -4.44 6.55 15.97
N HIS A 21 -4.71 7.68 15.31
CA HIS A 21 -6.01 8.31 15.38
C HIS A 21 -6.97 7.72 14.31
N THR A 22 -7.96 6.95 14.73
CA THR A 22 -8.91 6.26 13.83
C THR A 22 -9.65 7.21 12.89
N ASN A 23 -10.13 8.35 13.39
CA ASN A 23 -10.83 9.34 12.57
C ASN A 23 -9.91 10.15 11.63
N LEU A 24 -8.58 10.14 11.84
CA LEU A 24 -7.60 10.87 11.02
C LEU A 24 -6.75 9.95 10.15
N GLY A 25 -7.15 8.68 9.98
CA GLY A 25 -6.49 7.77 9.05
C GLY A 25 -5.38 6.89 9.65
N ARG A 26 -5.29 6.77 10.98
CA ARG A 26 -4.35 5.88 11.69
C ARG A 26 -2.88 6.28 11.43
N ALA A 27 -2.07 5.36 10.88
CA ALA A 27 -0.64 5.53 10.69
C ALA A 27 -0.34 6.23 9.36
N LEU A 28 0.47 7.27 9.43
CA LEU A 28 1.06 7.88 8.24
C LEU A 28 1.99 6.89 7.55
N GLN A 29 1.98 6.89 6.23
CA GLN A 29 2.90 6.08 5.43
C GLN A 29 4.27 6.76 5.38
N ALA A 30 5.35 5.98 5.35
CA ALA A 30 6.67 6.50 5.06
C ALA A 30 6.75 6.98 3.61
N GLU A 31 7.57 7.99 3.31
CA GLU A 31 7.69 8.56 1.97
C GLU A 31 8.03 7.49 0.91
N ALA A 32 8.95 6.57 1.25
CA ALA A 32 9.30 5.45 0.38
C ALA A 32 8.09 4.55 0.02
N ALA A 33 7.14 4.37 0.93
CA ALA A 33 5.93 3.61 0.66
C ALA A 33 4.96 4.39 -0.25
N VAL A 34 4.84 5.71 -0.06
CA VAL A 34 4.04 6.59 -0.93
C VAL A 34 4.59 6.58 -2.35
N GLU A 35 5.91 6.70 -2.51
CA GLU A 35 6.58 6.68 -3.81
C GLU A 35 6.40 5.33 -4.53
N ALA A 36 6.60 4.21 -3.82
CA ALA A 36 6.41 2.87 -4.38
C ALA A 36 4.96 2.66 -4.88
N VAL A 37 3.96 3.09 -4.12
CA VAL A 37 2.55 3.04 -4.54
C VAL A 37 2.29 3.93 -5.74
N ALA A 38 2.79 5.17 -5.73
CA ALA A 38 2.63 6.09 -6.84
C ALA A 38 3.26 5.53 -8.13
N GLN A 39 4.40 4.85 -8.04
CA GLN A 39 5.02 4.16 -9.18
C GLN A 39 4.15 2.99 -9.67
N ALA A 40 3.70 2.12 -8.77
CA ALA A 40 2.86 0.97 -9.12
C ALA A 40 1.52 1.37 -9.75
N MET A 41 0.96 2.52 -9.37
CA MET A 41 -0.31 3.02 -9.91
C MET A 41 -0.20 3.67 -11.30
N ARG A 42 1.01 3.99 -11.77
CA ARG A 42 1.22 4.68 -13.06
C ARG A 42 1.14 3.77 -14.28
N SER A 43 1.16 2.45 -14.11
CA SER A 43 1.20 1.51 -15.22
C SER A 43 0.61 0.15 -14.82
N PRO A 44 0.17 -0.68 -15.78
CA PRO A 44 -0.11 -2.08 -15.49
C PRO A 44 1.11 -2.75 -14.86
N VAL A 45 0.90 -3.50 -13.80
CA VAL A 45 1.95 -4.21 -13.06
C VAL A 45 1.71 -5.71 -13.14
N THR A 46 2.76 -6.51 -12.88
CA THR A 46 2.72 -7.97 -12.82
C THR A 46 2.04 -8.48 -11.55
N LEU A 47 0.90 -7.90 -11.17
CA LEU A 47 0.19 -8.21 -9.94
C LEU A 47 -0.21 -9.69 -9.88
N GLU A 48 -0.72 -10.26 -10.98
CA GLU A 48 -1.02 -11.70 -11.06
C GLU A 48 -0.32 -12.35 -12.25
N TYR A 49 0.87 -11.86 -12.62
CA TYR A 49 1.62 -12.40 -13.75
C TYR A 49 2.98 -12.92 -13.30
N ASP A 50 3.25 -14.19 -13.57
CA ASP A 50 4.55 -14.81 -13.32
C ASP A 50 5.45 -14.63 -14.55
N LEU A 51 6.60 -13.97 -14.36
CA LEU A 51 7.59 -13.76 -15.42
C LEU A 51 8.38 -15.04 -15.74
N ASP A 52 8.47 -15.98 -14.80
CA ASP A 52 9.24 -17.21 -14.96
C ASP A 52 8.46 -18.25 -15.79
N ASP A 53 7.16 -18.42 -15.48
CA ASP A 53 6.28 -19.41 -16.13
C ASP A 53 5.37 -18.79 -17.21
N ALA A 54 5.54 -17.48 -17.48
CA ALA A 54 4.75 -16.68 -18.42
C ALA A 54 3.22 -16.84 -18.24
N GLY A 55 2.79 -17.09 -17.00
CA GLY A 55 1.45 -17.53 -16.65
C GLY A 55 0.82 -16.69 -15.54
N ARG A 56 -0.31 -17.17 -15.02
CA ARG A 56 -0.98 -16.51 -13.89
C ARG A 56 -0.22 -16.79 -12.60
N GLY A 57 0.21 -15.72 -11.93
CA GLY A 57 0.88 -15.75 -10.62
C GLY A 57 -0.03 -15.34 -9.46
N HIS A 58 0.56 -15.29 -8.25
CA HIS A 58 -0.09 -14.90 -7.00
C HIS A 58 0.24 -13.46 -6.61
N ARG A 59 -0.79 -12.64 -6.33
CA ARG A 59 -0.66 -11.21 -5.98
C ARG A 59 0.09 -10.89 -4.70
N ASP A 60 0.10 -11.85 -3.79
CA ASP A 60 0.77 -11.81 -2.50
C ASP A 60 2.26 -12.17 -2.59
N ARG A 61 2.77 -12.68 -3.73
CA ARG A 61 4.18 -13.08 -3.88
C ARG A 61 5.16 -11.97 -3.50
N ALA A 62 4.87 -10.73 -3.93
CA ALA A 62 5.69 -9.56 -3.59
C ALA A 62 5.68 -9.24 -2.09
N LEU A 63 4.54 -9.42 -1.41
CA LEU A 63 4.41 -9.21 0.03
C LEU A 63 5.11 -10.33 0.81
N ALA A 64 4.92 -11.58 0.38
CA ALA A 64 5.52 -12.76 1.01
C ALA A 64 7.06 -12.67 0.98
N ALA A 65 7.64 -12.20 -0.12
CA ALA A 65 9.08 -12.02 -0.25
C ALA A 65 9.68 -11.10 0.82
N VAL A 66 8.92 -10.09 1.28
CA VAL A 66 9.36 -9.16 2.33
C VAL A 66 8.94 -9.66 3.72
N ALA A 67 7.71 -10.14 3.88
CA ALA A 67 7.16 -10.50 5.19
C ALA A 67 7.75 -11.80 5.74
N VAL A 68 7.84 -12.87 4.94
CA VAL A 68 8.24 -14.21 5.42
C VAL A 68 9.60 -14.23 6.12
N PRO A 69 10.65 -13.53 5.61
CA PRO A 69 11.92 -13.42 6.32
C PRO A 69 11.81 -12.80 7.73
N HIS A 70 10.87 -11.90 7.95
CA HIS A 70 10.69 -11.21 9.23
C HIS A 70 9.83 -11.99 10.24
N TYR A 71 9.10 -13.02 9.81
CA TYR A 71 8.16 -13.77 10.64
C TYR A 71 8.53 -15.25 10.87
N GLY A 72 9.76 -15.67 10.57
CA GLY A 72 10.28 -16.98 10.99
C GLY A 72 9.84 -18.18 10.14
N GLY A 73 9.58 -17.99 8.84
CA GLY A 73 9.51 -19.10 7.88
C GLY A 73 8.18 -19.85 7.78
N GLY A 74 7.09 -19.32 8.34
CA GLY A 74 5.75 -19.86 8.07
C GLY A 74 5.36 -19.68 6.60
N ARG A 75 4.85 -20.74 5.95
CA ARG A 75 4.18 -20.57 4.65
C ARG A 75 3.01 -19.62 4.85
N CYS A 76 3.06 -18.54 4.12
CA CYS A 76 1.99 -17.59 4.07
C CYS A 76 0.81 -18.27 3.36
N LEU A 77 -0.25 -18.58 4.11
CA LEU A 77 -1.45 -19.26 3.61
C LEU A 77 -2.23 -18.28 2.73
N TYR A 78 -1.93 -18.31 1.44
CA TYR A 78 -2.69 -17.58 0.43
C TYR A 78 -3.39 -18.59 -0.47
N ARG A 79 -4.69 -18.38 -0.67
CA ARG A 79 -5.58 -19.26 -1.45
C ARG A 79 -5.47 -18.96 -2.94
#